data_AF-A0A6M3XWM5-F1
#
_entry.id   AF-A0A6M3XWM5-F1
#
_cell.length_a   1.000
_cell.length_b   1.000
_cell.length_c   1.000
_cell.angle_alpha   90.00
_cell.angle_beta   90.00
_cell.angle_gamma   90.00
#
_symmetry.space_group_name_H-M   'P 1'
#
loop_
_entity.id
_entity.type
_entity.pdbx_description
1 polymer ?
#
loop_
_entity_poly.entity_id
_entity_poly.type
_entity_poly.pdbx_seq_one_letter_code
_entity_poly.pdbx_strand_id
1 'polypeptide(L)' 'MDDLGYANGWDKTPDIVHECREKGHLGYAGNVGRCLTEYGCEVCGYKYLVDSSD' A
#
# COMPACT_ATOMS: atom_id res chain seq x y z
N MET A 1 7.43 9.78 3.81
CA MET A 1 6.58 8.61 3.49
C MET A 1 5.51 9.09 2.55
N ASP A 2 5.53 8.59 1.33
CA ASP A 2 4.57 8.90 0.29
C ASP A 2 3.26 8.16 0.57
N ASP A 3 2.19 8.93 0.70
CA ASP A 3 0.84 8.39 0.80
C ASP A 3 0.28 8.23 -0.61
N LEU A 4 0.10 6.99 -1.03
CA LEU A 4 -0.42 6.65 -2.35
C LEU A 4 -1.97 6.60 -2.36
N GLY A 5 -2.61 6.94 -1.24
CA GLY A 5 -4.06 6.91 -1.09
C GLY A 5 -4.63 5.49 -1.12
N TYR A 6 -5.77 5.33 -1.79
CA TYR A 6 -6.54 4.09 -1.80
C TYR A 6 -6.24 3.24 -3.03
N ALA A 7 -5.77 2.01 -2.81
CA ALA A 7 -5.50 1.03 -3.87
C ALA A 7 -6.74 0.74 -4.73
N ASN A 8 -7.95 0.80 -4.13
CA ASN A 8 -9.21 0.61 -4.85
C ASN A 8 -9.46 1.65 -5.94
N GLY A 9 -8.86 2.85 -5.80
CA GLY A 9 -8.97 3.92 -6.78
C GLY A 9 -7.83 3.94 -7.81
N TRP A 10 -6.89 3.00 -7.72
CA TRP A 10 -5.78 2.95 -8.66
C TRP A 10 -6.22 2.27 -9.96
N ASP A 11 -6.16 3.02 -11.05
CA ASP A 11 -6.25 2.44 -12.40
C ASP A 11 -5.03 1.55 -12.69
N LYS A 12 -3.86 1.94 -12.16
CA LYS A 12 -2.60 1.21 -12.25
C LYS A 12 -1.82 1.32 -10.95
N THR A 13 -1.20 0.21 -10.53
CA THR A 13 -0.28 0.19 -9.38
C THR A 13 0.88 1.16 -9.59
N PRO A 14 1.17 2.06 -8.62
CA PRO A 14 2.30 2.97 -8.68
C PRO A 14 3.63 2.23 -8.85
N ASP A 15 4.51 2.76 -9.69
CA ASP A 15 5.83 2.18 -9.96
C ASP A 15 6.65 1.96 -8.68
N ILE A 16 6.55 2.85 -7.68
CA ILE A 16 7.22 2.70 -6.39
C ILE A 16 6.83 1.42 -5.63
N VAL A 17 5.57 0.99 -5.72
CA VAL A 17 5.10 -0.25 -5.08
C VAL A 17 5.64 -1.45 -5.86
N HIS A 18 5.66 -1.35 -7.19
CA HIS A 18 6.17 -2.41 -8.07
C HIS A 18 7.67 -2.62 -7.86
N GLU A 19 8.46 -1.55 -7.92
CA GLU A 19 9.90 -1.56 -7.67
C GLU A 19 10.22 -2.12 -6.27
N CYS A 20 9.45 -1.73 -5.26
CA CYS A 20 9.69 -2.20 -3.90
C CYS A 20 9.43 -3.70 -3.73
N ARG A 21 8.38 -4.20 -4.41
CA ARG A 21 8.06 -5.62 -4.45
C ARG A 21 9.11 -6.42 -5.21
N GLU A 22 9.63 -5.88 -6.31
CA GLU A 22 10.72 -6.50 -7.08
C GLU A 22 12.04 -6.53 -6.30
N LYS A 23 12.30 -5.50 -5.49
CA LYS A 23 13.43 -5.47 -4.55
C LYS A 23 13.25 -6.45 -3.36
N GLY A 24 12.07 -7.08 -3.23
CA GLY A 24 11.80 -8.07 -2.19
C GLY A 24 11.64 -7.46 -0.80
N HIS A 25 11.28 -6.17 -0.70
CA HIS A 25 11.05 -5.55 0.59
C HIS A 25 9.76 -6.09 1.22
N LEU A 26 9.86 -6.53 2.47
CA LEU A 26 8.70 -6.93 3.26
C LEU A 26 7.94 -5.68 3.69
N GLY A 27 6.82 -5.42 3.02
CA GLY A 27 5.86 -4.42 3.47
C GLY A 27 5.21 -4.84 4.79
N TYR A 28 4.61 -3.86 5.48
CA TYR A 28 3.72 -4.10 6.60
C TYR A 28 2.26 -4.02 6.15
N ALA A 29 1.39 -4.70 6.89
CA ALA A 29 -0.05 -4.60 6.74
C ALA A 29 -0.66 -4.36 8.13
N GLY A 30 -1.40 -3.27 8.28
CA GLY A 30 -2.06 -2.88 9.52
C GLY A 30 -3.55 -2.64 9.26
N ASN A 31 -4.42 -3.28 10.04
CA ASN A 31 -5.83 -2.93 10.00
C ASN A 31 -6.04 -1.60 10.73
N VAL A 32 -6.50 -0.58 10.02
CA VAL A 32 -6.71 0.78 10.55
C VAL A 32 -8.19 1.16 10.65
N GLY A 33 -9.08 0.26 10.24
CA GLY A 33 -10.52 0.47 10.36
C GLY A 33 -11.32 -0.79 10.02
N ARG A 34 -12.63 -0.70 10.19
CA ARG A 34 -13.56 -1.86 10.12
C ARG A 34 -13.43 -2.68 8.84
N CYS A 35 -13.18 -2.03 7.70
CA CYS A 35 -12.91 -2.65 6.40
C CYS A 35 -11.63 -2.09 5.73
N LEU A 36 -10.81 -1.37 6.49
CA LEU A 36 -9.68 -0.60 5.98
C LEU A 36 -8.36 -1.22 6.44
N THR A 37 -7.53 -1.60 5.48
CA THR A 37 -6.19 -2.14 5.75
C THR A 37 -5.15 -1.23 5.13
N GLU A 38 -4.29 -0.65 5.96
CA GLU A 38 -3.11 0.08 5.53
C GLU A 38 -2.00 -0.91 5.18
N TYR A 39 -1.42 -0.75 4.00
CA TYR A 39 -0.23 -1.45 3.55
C TYR A 39 0.86 -0.42 3.32
N GLY A 40 2.10 -0.75 3.63
CA GLY A 40 3.20 0.16 3.38
C GLY A 40 4.54 -0.54 3.42
N CYS A 41 5.59 0.20 3.11
CA CYS A 41 6.95 -0.26 3.28
C CYS A 41 7.80 0.88 3.83
N GLU A 42 8.42 0.68 4.99
CA GLU A 42 9.32 1.67 5.60
C GLU A 42 10.60 1.86 4.79
N VAL A 43 11.06 0.81 4.10
CA VAL A 43 12.29 0.84 3.29
C VAL A 43 12.11 1.68 2.04
N CYS A 44 11.00 1.48 1.33
CA CYS A 44 10.67 2.27 0.14
C CYS A 44 9.96 3.58 0.49
N GLY A 45 9.52 3.74 1.73
CA GLY A 45 8.90 4.94 2.23
C GLY A 45 7.52 5.23 1.64
N TYR A 46 6.71 4.21 1.32
CA TYR A 46 5.33 4.41 0.87
C TYR A 46 4.31 3.79 1.82
N LYS A 47 3.07 4.26 1.73
CA LYS A 47 1.90 3.62 2.32
C LYS A 47 0.66 3.82 1.44
N TYR A 48 -0.29 2.90 1.53
CA TYR A 48 -1.56 2.92 0.83
C TYR A 48 -2.63 2.19 1.62
N LEU A 49 -3.88 2.53 1.38
CA LEU A 49 -5.05 1.94 2.03
C LEU A 49 -5.74 1.00 1.03
N VAL A 50 -6.16 -0.17 1.51
CA VAL A 50 -7.04 -1.08 0.78
C VAL A 50 -8.35 -1.12 1.54
N ASP A 51 -9.42 -0.73 0.85
CA ASP A 51 -10.77 -0.90 1.37
C ASP A 51 -11.29 -2.27 0.90
N SER A 52 -11.59 -3.14 1.86
CA SER A 52 -12.14 -4.47 1.59
C SER A 52 -13.67 -4.50 1.72
N SER A 53 -14.33 -3.33 1.61
CA SER A 53 -15.78 -3.26 1.65
C SER A 53 -16.33 -3.71 0.29
N ASP A 54 -16.57 -5.02 0.17
CA ASP A 54 -17.30 -5.67 -0.93
C ASP A 54 -18.75 -5.16 -1.05
#